data_AF-W2TG54-F1
#
_entry.id   AF-W2TG54-F1
#
_cell.length_a   1.000
_cell.length_b   1.000
_cell.length_c   1.000
_cell.angle_alpha   90.00
_cell.angle_beta   90.00
_cell.angle_gamma   90.00
#
_symmetry.space_group_name_H-M   'P 1'
#
loop_
_entity.id
_entity.type
_entity.pdbx_description
1 polymer ?
#
loop_
_entity_poly.entity_id
_entity_poly.type
_entity_poly.pdbx_seq_one_letter_code
_entity_poly.pdbx_strand_id
1 'polypeptide(L)'
;MELNLHTAGSGLFETHITWDDIEQRIRKEKNLDVVMGSKKSIRQIGDGNGFMSRIGVVDADFQGDVKGLPSKFVVKMNCVLAGMEIAETMKERRGDNVDVQEVFDGFDDKLHNREVNVYRVFSRFDNSISKMPLVYFAQDFTDENTLKGFIGMEWVDDVELRHIFHNVTPKELSGALRALAYNEAKSLQLTDEEREKLASNPVPAIYAPIMRSDVSVIENR
;
A
#
# COMPACT_ATOMS: atom_id res chain seq x y z
N MET A 1 -19.61 -10.64 17.70
CA MET A 1 -19.44 -9.51 16.76
C MET A 1 -19.36 -10.08 15.36
N GLU A 2 -19.98 -9.41 14.40
CA GLU A 2 -19.87 -9.75 12.98
C GLU A 2 -18.46 -9.39 12.49
N LEU A 3 -17.86 -10.28 11.70
CA LEU A 3 -16.51 -10.08 11.14
C LEU A 3 -16.57 -9.04 10.04
N ASN A 4 -15.87 -7.92 10.22
CA ASN A 4 -15.73 -6.87 9.21
C ASN A 4 -14.31 -6.25 9.27
N LEU A 5 -13.97 -5.40 8.29
CA LEU A 5 -12.67 -4.73 8.19
C LEU A 5 -12.32 -3.83 9.39
N HIS A 6 -13.32 -3.46 10.19
CA HIS A 6 -13.19 -2.59 11.37
C HIS A 6 -13.00 -3.38 12.67
N THR A 7 -12.94 -4.71 12.58
CA THR A 7 -12.67 -5.59 13.72
C THR A 7 -11.32 -6.26 13.53
N ALA A 8 -10.57 -6.42 14.62
CA ALA A 8 -9.31 -7.16 14.60
C ALA A 8 -9.53 -8.60 14.13
N GLY A 9 -8.68 -9.04 13.20
CA GLY A 9 -8.64 -10.42 12.73
C GLY A 9 -7.63 -11.25 13.49
N SER A 10 -7.71 -12.57 13.32
CA SER A 10 -6.77 -13.54 13.91
C SER A 10 -5.53 -13.80 13.04
N GLY A 11 -5.37 -13.04 11.95
CA GLY A 11 -4.29 -13.18 10.98
C GLY A 11 -3.05 -12.37 11.35
N LEU A 12 -2.26 -12.08 10.33
CA LEU A 12 -1.00 -11.34 10.44
C LEU A 12 -1.27 -9.91 10.89
N PHE A 13 -0.58 -9.48 11.96
CA PHE A 13 -0.65 -8.12 12.51
C PHE A 13 -2.10 -7.65 12.76
N GLU A 14 -2.92 -8.54 13.32
CA GLU A 14 -4.33 -8.29 13.67
C GLU A 14 -5.24 -8.00 12.45
N THR A 15 -4.79 -8.37 11.25
CA THR A 15 -5.62 -8.37 10.04
C THR A 15 -6.37 -9.69 9.89
N HIS A 16 -7.30 -9.77 8.93
CA HIS A 16 -7.96 -11.03 8.55
C HIS A 16 -7.13 -11.89 7.59
N ILE A 17 -5.90 -11.47 7.27
CA ILE A 17 -5.04 -12.09 6.26
C ILE A 17 -4.09 -13.07 6.92
N THR A 18 -4.04 -14.30 6.41
CA THR A 18 -3.19 -15.37 6.93
C THR A 18 -2.05 -15.70 5.96
N TRP A 19 -1.11 -16.54 6.40
CA TRP A 19 -0.11 -17.12 5.51
C TRP A 19 -0.71 -17.97 4.38
N ASP A 20 -1.80 -18.68 4.66
CA ASP A 20 -2.49 -19.51 3.67
C ASP A 20 -3.10 -18.64 2.57
N ASP A 21 -3.67 -17.48 2.91
CA ASP A 21 -4.19 -16.53 1.93
C ASP A 21 -3.08 -16.03 0.97
N ILE A 22 -1.91 -15.70 1.53
CA ILE A 22 -0.74 -15.27 0.73
C ILE A 22 -0.27 -16.40 -0.19
N GLU A 23 -0.14 -17.61 0.35
CA GLU A 23 0.32 -18.79 -0.38
C GLU A 23 -0.64 -19.15 -1.54
N GLN A 24 -1.95 -19.23 -1.25
CA GLN A 24 -2.98 -19.47 -2.25
C GLN A 24 -2.98 -18.40 -3.34
N ARG A 25 -2.79 -17.14 -2.98
CA ARG A 25 -2.71 -16.04 -3.95
C ARG A 25 -1.50 -16.18 -4.85
N ILE A 26 -0.32 -16.51 -4.31
CA ILE A 26 0.89 -16.77 -5.10
C ILE A 26 0.66 -17.92 -6.07
N ARG A 27 0.16 -19.07 -5.58
CA ARG A 27 -0.15 -20.24 -6.43
C ARG A 27 -1.06 -19.86 -7.60
N LYS A 28 -2.16 -19.16 -7.31
CA LYS A 28 -3.15 -18.76 -8.31
C LYS A 28 -2.58 -17.75 -9.31
N GLU A 29 -1.78 -16.78 -8.87
CA GLU A 29 -1.27 -15.71 -9.73
C GLU A 29 -0.09 -16.12 -10.59
N LYS A 30 0.79 -16.97 -10.04
CA LYS A 30 1.98 -17.45 -10.76
C LYS A 30 1.78 -18.81 -11.42
N ASN A 31 0.66 -19.48 -11.16
CA ASN A 31 0.39 -20.86 -11.58
C ASN A 31 1.53 -21.80 -11.17
N LEU A 32 1.92 -21.71 -9.89
CA LEU A 32 3.00 -22.50 -9.28
C LEU A 32 2.43 -23.40 -8.18
N ASP A 33 3.04 -24.56 -7.99
CA ASP A 33 2.81 -25.40 -6.82
C ASP A 33 3.90 -25.12 -5.77
N VAL A 34 3.65 -24.08 -4.97
CA VAL A 34 4.57 -23.60 -3.93
C VAL A 34 3.90 -23.63 -2.56
N VAL A 35 4.67 -23.96 -1.53
CA VAL A 35 4.28 -23.82 -0.12
C VAL A 35 5.28 -22.94 0.63
N MET A 36 4.82 -22.33 1.72
CA MET A 36 5.61 -21.57 2.66
C MET A 36 6.15 -22.49 3.77
N GLY A 37 7.46 -22.76 3.75
CA GLY A 37 8.17 -23.65 4.67
C GLY A 37 8.18 -23.20 6.13
N SER A 38 8.80 -24.00 6.99
CA SER A 38 8.77 -23.80 8.44
C SER A 38 9.68 -22.67 8.93
N LYS A 39 10.67 -22.24 8.13
CA LYS A 39 11.61 -21.17 8.48
C LYS A 39 11.16 -19.79 8.00
N LYS A 40 9.97 -19.69 7.40
CA LYS A 40 9.40 -18.40 6.98
C LYS A 40 9.29 -17.46 8.18
N SER A 41 9.50 -16.18 7.93
CA SER A 41 9.24 -15.16 8.95
C SER A 41 8.66 -13.91 8.31
N ILE A 42 7.96 -13.14 9.14
CA ILE A 42 7.46 -11.83 8.76
C ILE A 42 7.73 -10.86 9.90
N ARG A 43 8.24 -9.68 9.57
CA ARG A 43 8.50 -8.61 10.53
C ARG A 43 7.76 -7.36 10.11
N GLN A 44 6.95 -6.82 11.01
CA GLN A 44 6.25 -5.57 10.77
C GLN A 44 7.24 -4.40 10.64
N ILE A 45 6.98 -3.52 9.69
CA ILE A 45 7.70 -2.26 9.48
C ILE A 45 6.72 -1.11 9.30
N GLY A 46 7.22 0.13 9.39
CA GLY A 46 6.41 1.32 9.14
C GLY A 46 5.42 1.66 10.26
N ASP A 47 5.31 0.83 11.29
CA ASP A 47 4.47 1.13 12.45
C ASP A 47 4.86 2.47 13.07
N GLY A 48 3.86 3.30 13.40
CA GLY A 48 4.05 4.67 13.88
C GLY A 48 4.56 5.69 12.85
N ASN A 49 4.80 5.30 11.59
CA ASN A 49 5.30 6.19 10.54
C ASN A 49 4.21 6.69 9.57
N GLY A 50 2.93 6.61 9.98
CA GLY A 50 1.81 7.16 9.21
C GLY A 50 1.32 6.27 8.07
N PHE A 51 1.66 4.98 8.08
CA PHE A 51 1.08 4.02 7.13
C PHE A 51 -0.31 3.57 7.58
N MET A 52 -1.27 3.71 6.66
CA MET A 52 -2.66 3.27 6.83
C MET A 52 -2.85 1.78 6.54
N SER A 53 -1.76 1.01 6.61
CA SER A 53 -1.68 -0.38 6.23
C SER A 53 -0.70 -1.06 7.17
N ARG A 54 -0.91 -2.34 7.44
CA ARG A 54 0.10 -3.15 8.14
C ARG A 54 1.07 -3.67 7.09
N ILE A 55 2.35 -3.34 7.24
CA ILE A 55 3.39 -3.71 6.27
C ILE A 55 4.33 -4.72 6.92
N GLY A 56 4.51 -5.86 6.28
CA GLY A 56 5.44 -6.89 6.70
C GLY A 56 6.55 -7.14 5.69
N VAL A 57 7.79 -7.21 6.16
CA VAL A 57 8.90 -7.78 5.37
C VAL A 57 8.90 -9.28 5.61
N VAL A 58 8.76 -10.05 4.54
CA VAL A 58 8.77 -11.51 4.54
C VAL A 58 10.15 -12.00 4.13
N ASP A 59 10.78 -12.79 5.00
CA ASP A 59 11.85 -13.70 4.61
C ASP A 59 11.18 -15.04 4.27
N ALA A 60 11.13 -15.34 2.97
CA ALA A 60 10.38 -16.45 2.43
C ALA A 60 11.17 -17.75 2.52
N ASP A 61 10.51 -18.82 2.95
CA ASP A 61 11.05 -20.18 2.98
C ASP A 61 10.30 -21.06 1.98
N PHE A 62 10.17 -20.59 0.73
CA PHE A 62 9.40 -21.29 -0.29
C PHE A 62 9.93 -22.72 -0.54
N GLN A 63 9.03 -23.68 -0.63
CA GLN A 63 9.32 -25.07 -1.04
C GLN A 63 8.44 -25.44 -2.24
N GLY A 64 8.92 -26.35 -3.10
CA GLY A 64 8.23 -26.75 -4.33
C GLY A 64 8.73 -25.99 -5.56
N ASP A 65 7.83 -25.56 -6.44
CA ASP A 65 8.19 -24.74 -7.62
C ASP A 65 8.40 -23.28 -7.22
N VAL A 66 9.68 -22.92 -7.02
CA VAL A 66 10.08 -21.60 -6.54
C VAL A 66 10.59 -20.68 -7.66
N LYS A 67 10.47 -21.09 -8.92
CA LYS A 67 11.09 -20.36 -10.05
C LYS A 67 10.52 -18.95 -10.16
N GLY A 68 11.40 -17.96 -10.03
CA GLY A 68 11.04 -16.54 -10.17
C GLY A 68 10.35 -15.93 -8.94
N LEU A 69 10.29 -16.65 -7.81
CA LEU A 69 9.85 -16.09 -6.55
C LEU A 69 11.03 -15.47 -5.79
N PRO A 70 10.85 -14.29 -5.16
CA PRO A 70 11.88 -13.66 -4.37
C PRO A 70 12.04 -14.37 -3.02
N SER A 71 13.27 -14.52 -2.53
CA SER A 71 13.51 -15.01 -1.16
C SER A 71 13.14 -13.99 -0.08
N LYS A 72 12.97 -12.72 -0.46
CA LYS A 72 12.56 -11.62 0.42
C LYS A 72 11.63 -10.66 -0.32
N PHE A 73 10.50 -10.32 0.28
CA PHE A 73 9.52 -9.40 -0.30
C PHE A 73 8.73 -8.66 0.77
N VAL A 74 7.97 -7.65 0.38
CA VAL A 74 7.07 -6.90 1.25
C VAL A 74 5.64 -7.36 1.01
N VAL A 75 4.86 -7.52 2.07
CA VAL A 75 3.41 -7.61 2.01
C VAL A 75 2.82 -6.37 2.66
N LYS A 76 2.11 -5.57 1.86
CA LYS A 76 1.27 -4.48 2.34
C LYS A 76 -0.16 -5.00 2.48
N MET A 77 -0.71 -4.94 3.68
CA MET A 77 -2.05 -5.41 4.01
C MET A 77 -2.92 -4.22 4.36
N ASN A 78 -4.05 -4.07 3.66
CA ASN A 78 -5.02 -3.05 4.01
C ASN A 78 -5.53 -3.31 5.43
N CYS A 79 -5.56 -2.28 6.28
CA CYS A 79 -5.93 -2.40 7.68
C CYS A 79 -6.56 -1.10 8.17
N VAL A 80 -7.90 -1.10 8.30
CA VAL A 80 -8.63 0.09 8.76
C VAL A 80 -8.23 0.47 10.20
N LEU A 81 -7.89 -0.52 11.04
CA LEU A 81 -7.42 -0.28 12.42
C LEU A 81 -6.16 0.60 12.46
N ALA A 82 -5.21 0.39 11.56
CA ALA A 82 -4.03 1.25 11.46
C ALA A 82 -4.40 2.70 11.12
N GLY A 83 -5.46 2.91 10.33
CA GLY A 83 -5.99 4.24 10.07
C GLY A 83 -6.68 4.87 11.28
N MET A 84 -7.38 4.09 12.09
CA MET A 84 -7.98 4.55 13.34
C MET A 84 -6.92 4.99 14.34
N GLU A 85 -5.85 4.22 14.51
CA GLU A 85 -4.71 4.57 15.37
C GLU A 85 -4.08 5.91 14.97
N ILE A 86 -3.95 6.17 13.66
CA ILE A 86 -3.47 7.46 13.15
C ILE A 86 -4.45 8.58 13.50
N ALA A 87 -5.74 8.38 13.29
CA ALA A 87 -6.77 9.37 13.58
C ALA A 87 -6.83 9.71 15.07
N GLU A 88 -6.75 8.71 15.95
CA GLU A 88 -6.66 8.88 17.41
C GLU A 88 -5.39 9.64 17.82
N THR A 89 -4.23 9.25 17.29
CA THR A 89 -2.96 9.96 17.55
C THR A 89 -3.03 11.43 17.10
N MET A 90 -3.71 11.71 15.99
CA MET A 90 -3.90 13.08 15.51
C MET A 90 -4.85 13.88 16.41
N LYS A 91 -5.94 13.25 16.88
CA LYS A 91 -6.86 13.85 17.85
C LYS A 91 -6.14 14.23 19.15
N GLU A 92 -5.27 13.36 19.67
CA GLU A 92 -4.45 13.67 20.85
C GLU A 92 -3.52 14.86 20.63
N ARG A 93 -2.93 14.98 19.44
CA ARG A 93 -1.98 16.05 19.11
C ARG A 93 -2.64 17.39 18.78
N ARG A 94 -3.84 17.38 18.18
CA ARG A 94 -4.49 18.56 17.59
C ARG A 94 -5.79 18.98 18.29
N GLY A 95 -6.24 18.22 19.30
CA GLY A 95 -7.53 18.43 19.97
C GLY A 95 -8.72 17.89 19.18
N ASP A 96 -9.94 18.12 19.68
CA ASP A 96 -11.21 17.53 19.19
C ASP A 96 -11.65 17.95 17.76
N ASN A 97 -10.81 18.65 16.99
CA ASN A 97 -11.14 19.12 15.65
C ASN A 97 -10.99 18.05 14.54
N VAL A 98 -10.56 16.83 14.89
CA VAL A 98 -10.47 15.70 13.95
C VAL A 98 -11.70 14.81 14.13
N ASP A 99 -12.58 14.80 13.13
CA ASP A 99 -13.67 13.81 13.05
C ASP A 99 -13.09 12.48 12.55
N VAL A 100 -12.87 11.57 13.50
CA VAL A 100 -12.38 10.21 13.23
C VAL A 100 -13.32 9.45 12.31
N GLN A 101 -14.64 9.73 12.35
CA GLN A 101 -15.62 9.08 11.50
C GLN A 101 -15.55 9.62 10.05
N GLU A 102 -15.35 10.92 9.84
CA GLU A 102 -15.16 11.48 8.49
C GLU A 102 -13.88 10.94 7.83
N VAL A 103 -12.80 10.81 8.63
CA VAL A 103 -11.55 10.16 8.20
C VAL A 103 -11.83 8.70 7.83
N PHE A 104 -12.60 7.99 8.67
CA PHE A 104 -12.99 6.59 8.47
C PHE A 104 -13.82 6.35 7.21
N ASP A 105 -14.83 7.18 6.96
CA ASP A 105 -15.73 7.08 5.81
C ASP A 105 -15.02 7.40 4.48
N GLY A 106 -13.91 8.15 4.56
CA GLY A 106 -12.99 8.37 3.44
C GLY A 106 -12.19 7.11 3.04
N PHE A 107 -12.15 6.07 3.89
CA PHE A 107 -11.50 4.80 3.61
C PHE A 107 -12.47 3.80 2.99
N ASP A 108 -12.45 3.79 1.65
CA ASP A 108 -13.17 2.78 0.88
C ASP A 108 -12.21 1.65 0.47
N ASP A 109 -12.73 0.42 0.36
CA ASP A 109 -12.00 -0.74 -0.13
C ASP A 109 -11.43 -0.52 -1.55
N LYS A 110 -12.06 0.40 -2.29
CA LYS A 110 -11.63 0.90 -3.59
C LYS A 110 -10.25 1.54 -3.60
N LEU A 111 -9.76 2.09 -2.47
CA LEU A 111 -8.41 2.66 -2.41
C LEU A 111 -7.33 1.60 -2.63
N HIS A 112 -7.50 0.44 -1.99
CA HIS A 112 -6.60 -0.70 -2.16
C HIS A 112 -6.67 -1.26 -3.58
N ASN A 113 -7.88 -1.52 -4.09
CA ASN A 113 -8.05 -2.04 -5.45
C ASN A 113 -7.49 -1.09 -6.51
N ARG A 114 -7.61 0.21 -6.28
CA ARG A 114 -7.00 1.23 -7.14
C ARG A 114 -5.48 1.19 -7.09
N GLU A 115 -4.87 1.07 -5.91
CA GLU A 115 -3.42 0.90 -5.80
C GLU A 115 -2.96 -0.35 -6.57
N VAL A 116 -3.67 -1.48 -6.43
CA VAL A 116 -3.41 -2.69 -7.21
C VAL A 116 -3.52 -2.41 -8.71
N ASN A 117 -4.56 -1.69 -9.16
CA ASN A 117 -4.74 -1.32 -10.56
C ASN A 117 -3.59 -0.46 -11.08
N VAL A 118 -3.11 0.52 -10.30
CA VAL A 118 -1.94 1.35 -10.67
C VAL A 118 -0.74 0.45 -10.94
N TYR A 119 -0.38 -0.43 -9.99
CA TYR A 119 0.76 -1.31 -10.17
C TYR A 119 0.59 -2.26 -11.37
N ARG A 120 -0.58 -2.89 -11.52
CA ARG A 120 -0.84 -3.81 -12.63
C ARG A 120 -0.75 -3.11 -13.99
N VAL A 121 -1.37 -1.94 -14.12
CA VAL A 121 -1.36 -1.15 -15.36
C VAL A 121 0.07 -0.76 -15.72
N PHE A 122 0.84 -0.24 -14.74
CA PHE A 122 2.19 0.25 -15.00
C PHE A 122 3.23 -0.87 -15.12
N SER A 123 2.95 -2.08 -14.61
CA SER A 123 3.88 -3.23 -14.68
C SER A 123 4.25 -3.65 -16.10
N ARG A 124 3.44 -3.29 -17.12
CA ARG A 124 3.74 -3.59 -18.53
C ARG A 124 4.80 -2.67 -19.14
N PHE A 125 5.11 -1.55 -18.50
CA PHE A 125 6.09 -0.58 -18.98
C PHE A 125 7.47 -0.85 -18.36
N ASP A 126 8.51 -0.28 -18.96
CA ASP A 126 9.89 -0.46 -18.48
C ASP A 126 10.08 0.01 -17.03
N ASN A 127 10.20 -0.96 -16.13
CA ASN A 127 10.32 -0.70 -14.70
C ASN A 127 11.68 -0.10 -14.31
N SER A 128 12.71 -0.27 -15.15
CA SER A 128 14.03 0.31 -14.91
C SER A 128 14.00 1.84 -14.95
N ILE A 129 13.01 2.41 -15.66
CA ILE A 129 12.79 3.86 -15.79
C ILE A 129 11.68 4.33 -14.84
N SER A 130 10.55 3.62 -14.73
CA SER A 130 9.43 4.04 -13.88
C SER A 130 9.78 4.09 -12.39
N LYS A 131 10.79 3.33 -11.97
CA LYS A 131 11.22 3.16 -10.57
C LYS A 131 10.09 2.72 -9.63
N MET A 132 9.07 2.05 -10.17
CA MET A 132 8.01 1.48 -9.35
C MET A 132 8.46 0.13 -8.78
N PRO A 133 8.11 -0.20 -7.52
CA PRO A 133 8.34 -1.54 -7.00
C PRO A 133 7.67 -2.61 -7.88
N LEU A 134 8.35 -3.73 -8.12
CA LEU A 134 7.72 -4.87 -8.78
C LEU A 134 6.59 -5.43 -7.90
N VAL A 135 5.44 -5.74 -8.51
CA VAL A 135 4.36 -6.48 -7.83
C VAL A 135 4.43 -7.95 -8.25
N TYR A 136 4.55 -8.82 -7.25
CA TYR A 136 4.58 -10.26 -7.46
C TYR A 136 3.19 -10.86 -7.46
N PHE A 137 2.33 -10.39 -6.54
CA PHE A 137 0.95 -10.84 -6.42
C PHE A 137 0.08 -9.80 -5.71
N ALA A 138 -1.23 -9.85 -5.92
CA ALA A 138 -2.18 -8.98 -5.22
C ALA A 138 -3.56 -9.62 -5.10
N GLN A 139 -4.22 -9.39 -3.97
CA GLN A 139 -5.61 -9.77 -3.74
C GLN A 139 -6.46 -8.51 -3.61
N ASP A 140 -7.46 -8.39 -4.47
CA ASP A 140 -8.43 -7.30 -4.49
C ASP A 140 -9.60 -7.62 -3.55
N PHE A 141 -10.28 -6.57 -3.07
CA PHE A 141 -11.61 -6.68 -2.48
C PHE A 141 -12.65 -6.96 -3.57
N THR A 142 -13.57 -7.87 -3.29
CA THR A 142 -14.73 -8.22 -4.13
C THR A 142 -15.94 -8.48 -3.25
N ASP A 143 -17.11 -8.66 -3.84
CA ASP A 143 -18.33 -9.01 -3.11
C ASP A 143 -18.17 -10.31 -2.30
N GLU A 144 -17.33 -11.24 -2.77
CA GLU A 144 -16.98 -12.50 -2.09
C GLU A 144 -15.75 -12.40 -1.18
N ASN A 145 -14.91 -11.38 -1.37
CA ASN A 145 -13.72 -11.12 -0.56
C ASN A 145 -13.76 -9.71 0.01
N THR A 146 -14.49 -9.54 1.10
CA THR A 146 -14.68 -8.23 1.73
C THR A 146 -13.65 -7.93 2.83
N LEU A 147 -12.77 -8.89 3.17
CA LEU A 147 -11.89 -8.77 4.35
C LEU A 147 -10.39 -8.81 4.04
N LYS A 148 -9.98 -9.29 2.86
CA LYS A 148 -8.57 -9.66 2.62
C LYS A 148 -7.99 -8.93 1.40
N GLY A 149 -7.62 -7.67 1.56
CA GLY A 149 -6.89 -6.89 0.56
C GLY A 149 -5.40 -6.79 0.88
N PHE A 150 -4.53 -7.27 -0.01
CA PHE A 150 -3.07 -7.18 0.17
C PHE A 150 -2.30 -7.18 -1.15
N ILE A 151 -1.06 -6.67 -1.10
CA ILE A 151 -0.11 -6.61 -2.22
C ILE A 151 1.22 -7.20 -1.77
N GLY A 152 1.71 -8.19 -2.50
CA GLY A 152 3.07 -8.72 -2.39
C GLY A 152 3.99 -8.05 -3.41
N MET A 153 4.99 -7.32 -2.95
CA MET A 153 5.84 -6.47 -3.78
C MET A 153 7.32 -6.56 -3.42
N GLU A 154 8.15 -6.02 -4.29
CA GLU A 154 9.61 -5.94 -4.15
C GLU A 154 10.02 -5.32 -2.81
N TRP A 155 10.98 -5.97 -2.15
CA TRP A 155 11.74 -5.33 -1.08
C TRP A 155 12.89 -4.55 -1.70
N VAL A 156 12.83 -3.23 -1.61
CA VAL A 156 13.90 -2.34 -2.05
C VAL A 156 14.81 -2.07 -0.85
N ASP A 157 16.05 -2.52 -0.94
CA ASP A 157 17.10 -2.25 0.05
C ASP A 157 18.02 -1.11 -0.41
N ASP A 158 19.01 -0.80 0.44
CA ASP A 158 20.03 0.23 0.19
C ASP A 158 19.44 1.60 -0.17
N VAL A 159 18.44 2.03 0.60
CA VAL A 159 17.72 3.30 0.39
C VAL A 159 18.22 4.40 1.32
N GLU A 160 18.33 5.61 0.78
CA GLU A 160 18.55 6.83 1.57
C GLU A 160 17.23 7.60 1.73
N LEU A 161 16.79 7.80 2.98
CA LEU A 161 15.58 8.57 3.27
C LEU A 161 15.87 10.07 3.17
N ARG A 162 15.19 10.75 2.25
CA ARG A 162 15.21 12.22 2.12
C ARG A 162 13.90 12.79 2.62
N HIS A 163 13.95 13.59 3.69
CA HIS A 163 12.79 14.33 4.19
C HIS A 163 12.58 15.63 3.43
N ILE A 164 11.36 16.18 3.49
CA ILE A 164 10.96 17.43 2.81
C ILE A 164 11.79 18.65 3.17
N PHE A 165 12.47 18.63 4.32
CA PHE A 165 13.34 19.71 4.81
C PHE A 165 14.82 19.50 4.47
N HIS A 166 15.19 18.40 3.80
CA HIS A 166 16.55 18.20 3.31
C HIS A 166 16.76 18.97 2.00
N ASN A 167 17.89 19.68 1.92
CA ASN A 167 18.34 20.24 0.64
C ASN A 167 18.75 19.10 -0.30
N VAL A 168 18.35 19.22 -1.57
CA VAL A 168 18.67 18.25 -2.62
C VAL A 168 19.22 18.98 -3.83
N THR A 169 20.25 18.41 -4.46
CA THR A 169 20.81 18.96 -5.69
C THR A 169 19.96 18.56 -6.90
N PRO A 170 20.02 19.32 -8.01
CA PRO A 170 19.35 18.91 -9.26
C PRO A 170 19.77 17.52 -9.75
N LYS A 171 21.03 17.12 -9.50
CA LYS A 171 21.55 15.81 -9.86
C LYS A 171 20.87 14.69 -9.07
N GLU A 172 20.69 14.86 -7.77
CA GLU A 172 20.01 13.89 -6.91
C GLU A 172 18.52 13.75 -7.28
N LEU A 173 17.85 14.84 -7.65
CA LEU A 173 16.45 14.80 -8.09
C LEU A 173 16.25 14.25 -9.51
N SER A 174 17.27 14.28 -10.35
CA SER A 174 17.15 13.97 -11.78
C SER A 174 16.54 12.59 -12.04
N GLY A 175 16.90 11.59 -11.23
CA GLY A 175 16.34 10.24 -11.34
C GLY A 175 14.83 10.20 -11.08
N ALA A 176 14.38 10.84 -10.00
CA ALA A 176 12.97 10.92 -9.65
C ALA A 176 12.15 11.70 -10.69
N LEU A 177 12.66 12.83 -11.16
CA LEU A 177 12.00 13.64 -12.20
C LEU A 177 11.90 12.88 -13.53
N ARG A 178 12.92 12.10 -13.89
CA ARG A 178 12.88 11.26 -15.10
C ARG A 178 11.83 10.15 -14.96
N ALA A 179 11.75 9.49 -13.81
CA ALA A 179 10.74 8.47 -13.53
C ALA A 179 9.32 9.05 -13.60
N LEU A 180 9.11 10.24 -13.00
CA LEU A 180 7.84 10.96 -13.06
C LEU A 180 7.43 11.28 -14.50
N ALA A 181 8.31 11.93 -15.27
CA ALA A 181 8.04 12.26 -16.67
C ALA A 181 7.76 11.01 -17.53
N TYR A 182 8.47 9.92 -17.27
CA TYR A 182 8.23 8.64 -17.93
C TYR A 182 6.84 8.09 -17.60
N ASN A 183 6.45 8.06 -16.33
CA ASN A 183 5.15 7.57 -15.89
C ASN A 183 4.00 8.42 -16.44
N GLU A 184 4.15 9.74 -16.44
CA GLU A 184 3.19 10.66 -17.07
C GLU A 184 3.06 10.39 -18.58
N ALA A 185 4.17 10.24 -19.29
CA ALA A 185 4.14 9.91 -20.72
C ALA A 185 3.49 8.55 -21.00
N LYS A 186 3.73 7.54 -20.15
CA LYS A 186 3.09 6.22 -20.27
C LYS A 186 1.61 6.24 -19.93
N SER A 187 1.16 7.13 -19.03
CA SER A 187 -0.26 7.31 -18.73
C SER A 187 -1.10 7.74 -19.95
N LEU A 188 -0.48 8.31 -20.99
CA LEU A 188 -1.16 8.64 -22.23
C LEU A 188 -1.52 7.40 -23.08
N GLN A 189 -0.90 6.25 -22.79
CA GLN A 189 -1.10 4.98 -23.50
C GLN A 189 -2.15 4.08 -22.82
N LEU A 190 -2.83 4.59 -21.79
CA LEU A 190 -3.86 3.84 -21.07
C LEU A 190 -5.14 3.79 -21.89
N THR A 191 -5.79 2.62 -21.88
CA THR A 191 -7.12 2.45 -22.45
C THR A 191 -8.18 3.18 -21.61
N ASP A 192 -9.38 3.37 -22.15
CA ASP A 192 -10.46 4.00 -21.41
C ASP A 192 -10.84 3.20 -20.14
N GLU A 193 -10.86 1.87 -20.23
CA GLU A 193 -11.12 0.98 -19.08
C GLU A 193 -10.05 1.13 -17.99
N GLU A 194 -8.78 1.24 -18.37
CA GLU A 194 -7.69 1.45 -17.41
C GLU A 194 -7.76 2.82 -16.77
N ARG A 195 -8.07 3.86 -17.56
CA ARG A 195 -8.28 5.22 -17.05
C ARG A 195 -9.41 5.23 -16.04
N GLU A 196 -10.53 4.59 -16.33
CA GLU A 196 -11.68 4.51 -15.42
C GLU A 196 -11.30 3.88 -14.08
N LYS A 197 -10.53 2.78 -14.09
CA LYS A 197 -10.00 2.13 -12.88
C LYS A 197 -9.07 3.04 -12.05
N LEU A 198 -8.57 4.12 -12.64
CA LEU A 198 -7.61 5.07 -12.05
C LEU A 198 -8.20 6.47 -11.80
N ALA A 199 -9.38 6.79 -12.36
CA ALA A 199 -9.85 8.16 -12.62
C ALA A 199 -10.28 8.99 -11.40
N SER A 200 -10.27 8.43 -10.20
CA SER A 200 -10.62 9.20 -9.00
C SER A 200 -9.45 10.06 -8.50
N ASN A 201 -9.71 11.02 -7.60
CA ASN A 201 -8.68 11.61 -6.77
C ASN A 201 -9.09 11.44 -5.31
N PRO A 202 -8.51 10.48 -4.57
CA PRO A 202 -8.87 10.26 -3.18
C PRO A 202 -8.22 11.28 -2.25
N VAL A 203 -7.29 12.10 -2.74
CA VAL A 203 -6.52 13.03 -1.90
C VAL A 203 -7.44 14.01 -1.16
N PRO A 204 -8.43 14.68 -1.79
CA PRO A 204 -9.34 15.55 -1.07
C PRO A 204 -10.17 14.81 -0.02
N ALA A 205 -10.66 13.60 -0.32
CA ALA A 205 -11.47 12.82 0.62
C ALA A 205 -10.69 12.36 1.86
N ILE A 206 -9.45 11.90 1.66
CA ILE A 206 -8.60 11.39 2.74
C ILE A 206 -7.92 12.52 3.51
N TYR A 207 -7.33 13.50 2.80
CA TYR A 207 -6.48 14.51 3.41
C TYR A 207 -7.21 15.79 3.77
N ALA A 208 -8.38 16.12 3.21
CA ALA A 208 -9.09 17.32 3.66
C ALA A 208 -9.51 17.23 5.14
N PRO A 209 -10.08 16.12 5.64
CA PRO A 209 -10.37 15.99 7.08
C PRO A 209 -9.11 16.12 7.94
N ILE A 210 -7.97 15.63 7.46
CA ILE A 210 -6.67 15.68 8.17
C ILE A 210 -6.07 17.10 8.15
N MET A 211 -6.12 17.81 7.00
CA MET A 211 -5.44 19.10 6.78
C MET A 211 -6.29 20.33 7.08
N ARG A 212 -7.61 20.21 7.27
CA ARG A 212 -8.50 21.35 7.63
C ARG A 212 -8.02 22.10 8.89
N SER A 213 -7.23 21.48 9.75
CA SER A 213 -6.63 22.11 10.94
C SER A 213 -5.33 22.90 10.68
N ASP A 214 -4.68 22.74 9.52
CA ASP A 214 -3.41 23.42 9.21
C ASP A 214 -3.62 24.76 8.46
N VAL A 215 -4.75 24.93 7.78
CA VAL A 215 -5.06 26.18 7.02
C VAL A 215 -5.46 27.32 7.96
N SER A 216 -6.13 27.04 9.09
CA SER A 216 -6.52 28.06 10.08
C SER A 216 -5.35 28.65 10.88
N VAL A 217 -4.17 28.02 10.83
CA VAL A 217 -2.95 28.50 11.50
C VAL A 217 -2.13 29.42 10.58
N ILE A 218 -2.28 29.30 9.26
CA ILE A 218 -1.57 30.14 8.29
C ILE A 218 -2.27 31.49 8.09
N GLU A 219 -3.59 31.57 8.28
CA GLU A 219 -4.34 32.83 8.16
C GLU A 219 -4.17 33.81 9.35
N ASN A 220 -3.42 33.42 10.40
CA ASN A 220 -3.16 34.26 11.59
C ASN A 220 -1.67 34.57 11.82
N ARG A 221 -0.85 34.61 10.78
CA ARG A 221 0.53 35.15 10.84
C ARG A 221 0.73 36.32 9.89
#